data_AF-A0A7W2SWZ6-F1
#
_entry.id   AF-A0A7W2SWZ6-F1
#
_cell.length_a   1.000
_cell.length_b   1.000
_cell.length_c   1.000
_cell.angle_alpha   90.00
_cell.angle_beta   90.00
_cell.angle_gamma   90.00
#
_symmetry.space_group_name_H-M   'P 1'
#
loop_
_entity.id
_entity.type
_entity.pdbx_description
1 polymer ?
#
loop_
_entity_poly.entity_id
_entity_poly.type
_entity_poly.pdbx_seq_one_letter_code
_entity_poly.pdbx_strand_id
1 'polypeptide(L)'
;MFATSASASASEEDDALAKAQADMNAEVFSKPFLAERPEEVNSYIKSMLEKNIKPPEYSGNYWRRGYTCRDLLRHNWTQYRNCQYYYRYHGRYYY
;
A
#
# COMPACT_ATOMS: atom_id res chain seq x y z
N MET A 1 58.05 0.33 20.47
CA MET A 1 56.88 0.98 21.07
C MET A 1 56.11 1.65 19.94
N PHE A 2 54.99 1.09 19.49
CA PHE A 2 54.09 1.74 18.52
C PHE A 2 52.72 1.86 19.20
N ALA A 3 52.28 3.10 19.43
CA ALA A 3 50.98 3.42 20.01
C ALA A 3 49.94 3.50 18.88
N THR A 4 48.95 2.62 18.92
CA THR A 4 47.80 2.60 18.00
C THR A 4 46.76 3.61 18.48
N SER A 5 46.70 4.77 17.82
CA SER A 5 45.55 5.69 17.90
C SER A 5 44.56 5.34 16.79
N ALA A 6 43.51 4.57 17.11
CA ALA A 6 42.47 4.18 16.14
C ALA A 6 41.03 4.23 16.70
N SER A 7 40.78 4.93 17.82
CA SER A 7 39.46 4.90 18.49
C SER A 7 38.52 6.07 18.19
N ALA A 8 38.95 7.10 17.44
CA ALA A 8 38.11 8.27 17.20
C ALA A 8 37.23 8.19 15.93
N SER A 9 37.69 7.49 14.88
CA SER A 9 36.93 7.39 13.61
C SER A 9 35.82 6.33 13.65
N ALA A 10 36.01 5.26 14.43
CA ALA A 10 35.04 4.18 14.53
C ALA A 10 33.70 4.63 15.16
N SER A 11 33.74 5.52 16.15
CA SER A 11 32.52 6.04 16.79
C SER A 11 31.71 6.96 15.90
N GLU A 12 32.35 7.72 15.01
CA GLU A 12 31.65 8.63 14.09
C GLU A 12 30.97 7.86 12.94
N GLU A 13 31.61 6.79 12.46
CA GLU A 13 31.01 5.87 11.48
C GLU A 13 29.83 5.10 12.07
N ASP A 14 29.95 4.61 13.31
CA ASP A 14 28.86 3.92 14.02
C ASP A 14 27.64 4.83 14.25
N ASP A 15 27.86 6.10 14.63
CA ASP A 15 26.77 7.08 14.80
C ASP A 15 26.10 7.42 13.47
N ALA A 16 26.86 7.50 12.37
CA ALA A 16 26.31 7.73 11.03
C ALA A 16 25.45 6.53 10.57
N LEU A 17 25.89 5.31 10.84
CA LEU A 17 25.15 4.08 10.53
C LEU A 17 23.86 3.96 11.37
N ALA A 18 23.92 4.29 12.66
CA ALA A 18 22.76 4.28 13.54
C ALA A 18 21.69 5.29 13.10
N LYS A 19 22.10 6.49 12.70
CA LYS A 19 21.21 7.51 12.15
C LYS A 19 20.58 7.06 10.84
N ALA A 20 21.37 6.50 9.92
CA ALA A 20 20.86 5.96 8.65
C ALA A 20 19.84 4.84 8.86
N GLN A 21 20.07 3.95 9.83
CA GLN A 21 19.12 2.89 10.17
C GLN A 21 17.81 3.44 10.75
N ALA A 22 17.89 4.45 11.62
CA ALA A 22 16.72 5.12 12.19
C ALA A 22 15.88 5.81 11.11
N ASP A 23 16.52 6.48 10.15
CA ASP A 23 15.85 7.14 9.03
C ASP A 23 15.17 6.11 8.10
N MET A 24 15.85 4.99 7.79
CA MET A 24 15.25 3.89 7.02
C MET A 24 14.06 3.25 7.75
N ASN A 25 14.16 3.04 9.06
CA ASN A 25 13.06 2.52 9.87
C ASN A 25 11.87 3.51 9.87
N ALA A 26 12.13 4.80 10.03
CA ALA A 26 11.10 5.84 9.98
C ALA A 26 10.39 5.86 8.62
N GLU A 27 11.12 5.69 7.52
CA GLU A 27 10.52 5.59 6.18
C GLU A 27 9.61 4.37 6.06
N VAL A 28 10.04 3.20 6.54
CA VAL A 28 9.23 1.97 6.53
C VAL A 28 7.97 2.13 7.39
N PHE A 29 8.08 2.70 8.59
CA PHE A 29 6.92 2.92 9.46
C PHE A 29 5.97 4.00 8.94
N SER A 30 6.47 4.97 8.17
CA SER A 30 5.64 6.04 7.59
C SER A 30 4.74 5.55 6.44
N LYS A 31 5.05 4.39 5.84
CA LYS A 31 4.25 3.83 4.74
C LYS A 31 2.97 3.23 5.31
N PRO A 32 1.78 3.74 4.95
CA PRO A 32 0.53 3.17 5.42
C PRO A 32 0.41 1.73 4.91
N PHE A 33 0.39 0.77 5.83
CA PHE A 33 0.04 -0.60 5.50
C PHE A 33 -1.45 -0.65 5.18
N LEU A 34 -1.78 -0.58 3.89
CA LEU A 34 -3.15 -0.75 3.41
C LEU A 34 -3.52 -2.22 3.50
N ALA A 35 -3.88 -2.66 4.71
CA ALA A 35 -4.43 -3.99 4.93
C ALA A 35 -5.79 -4.13 4.24
N GLU A 36 -6.04 -5.31 3.68
CA GLU A 36 -7.39 -5.65 3.24
C GLU A 36 -8.34 -5.66 4.43
N ARG A 37 -9.50 -5.01 4.27
CA ARG A 37 -10.59 -4.98 5.26
C ARG A 37 -11.81 -5.68 4.65
N PRO A 38 -11.80 -7.02 4.58
CA PRO A 38 -12.77 -7.77 3.78
C PRO A 38 -14.22 -7.56 4.24
N GLU A 39 -14.46 -7.43 5.56
CA GLU A 39 -15.82 -7.19 6.07
C GLU A 39 -16.39 -5.83 5.67
N GLU A 40 -15.58 -4.76 5.73
CA GLU A 40 -15.98 -3.42 5.28
C GLU A 40 -16.27 -3.39 3.77
N VAL A 41 -15.46 -4.10 2.98
CA VAL A 41 -15.67 -4.21 1.53
C VAL A 41 -16.94 -4.99 1.24
N ASN A 42 -17.16 -6.13 1.90
CA ASN A 42 -18.33 -6.98 1.69
C ASN A 42 -19.63 -6.28 2.10
N SER A 43 -19.64 -5.60 3.24
CA SER A 43 -20.80 -4.82 3.69
C SER A 43 -21.13 -3.68 2.72
N TYR A 44 -20.12 -2.94 2.24
CA TYR A 44 -20.31 -1.94 1.19
C TYR A 44 -20.93 -2.54 -0.08
N ILE A 45 -20.33 -3.62 -0.60
CA ILE A 45 -20.81 -4.30 -1.82
C ILE A 45 -22.25 -4.76 -1.64
N LYS A 46 -22.58 -5.41 -0.52
CA LYS A 46 -23.93 -5.88 -0.22
C LYS A 46 -24.94 -4.72 -0.26
N SER A 47 -24.63 -3.61 0.41
CA SER A 47 -25.51 -2.43 0.43
C SER A 47 -25.73 -1.79 -0.94
N MET A 48 -24.73 -1.84 -1.83
CA MET A 48 -24.82 -1.28 -3.18
C MET A 48 -25.58 -2.21 -4.14
N LEU A 49 -25.37 -3.52 -4.00
CA LEU A 49 -26.13 -4.54 -4.74
C LEU A 49 -27.61 -4.51 -4.37
N GLU A 50 -27.94 -4.41 -3.09
CA GLU A 50 -29.33 -4.29 -2.61
C GLU A 50 -30.05 -3.08 -3.21
N LYS A 51 -29.31 -1.98 -3.42
CA LYS A 51 -29.82 -0.76 -4.06
C LYS A 51 -29.85 -0.82 -5.59
N ASN A 52 -29.39 -1.91 -6.21
CA ASN A 52 -29.27 -2.07 -7.67
C ASN A 52 -28.51 -0.91 -8.36
N ILE A 53 -27.55 -0.29 -7.65
CA ILE A 53 -26.80 0.84 -8.20
C ILE A 53 -25.67 0.30 -9.07
N LYS A 54 -25.68 0.59 -10.38
CA LYS A 54 -24.58 0.17 -11.26
C LYS A 54 -23.23 0.77 -10.76
N PRO A 55 -22.17 -0.05 -10.59
CA PRO A 55 -20.85 0.46 -10.23
C PRO A 55 -20.32 1.43 -11.30
N PRO A 56 -19.64 2.51 -10.89
CA PRO A 56 -18.99 3.39 -11.85
C PRO A 56 -17.84 2.67 -12.57
N GLU A 57 -17.61 3.05 -13.82
CA GLU A 57 -16.38 2.67 -14.54
C GLU A 57 -15.16 3.32 -13.88
N TYR A 58 -13.99 2.73 -14.10
CA TYR A 58 -12.74 3.24 -13.53
C TYR A 58 -12.36 4.59 -14.13
N SER A 59 -12.03 5.56 -13.27
CA SER A 59 -11.66 6.94 -13.65
C SER A 59 -10.31 7.39 -13.10
N GLY A 60 -9.45 6.45 -12.66
CA GLY A 60 -8.13 6.76 -12.11
C GLY A 60 -6.96 6.52 -13.07
N ASN A 61 -5.73 6.61 -12.55
CA ASN A 61 -4.48 6.44 -13.32
C ASN A 61 -3.67 5.19 -12.93
N TYR A 62 -4.16 4.37 -11.99
CA TYR A 62 -3.42 3.22 -11.45
C TYR A 62 -3.78 1.89 -12.12
N TRP A 63 -4.91 1.81 -12.83
CA TRP A 63 -5.34 0.59 -13.53
C TRP A 63 -4.52 0.35 -14.80
N ARG A 64 -4.20 -0.93 -15.05
CA ARG A 64 -3.55 -1.38 -16.29
C ARG A 64 -4.16 -2.70 -16.75
N ARG A 65 -4.05 -3.00 -18.04
CA ARG A 65 -4.50 -4.29 -18.60
C ARG A 65 -3.75 -5.44 -17.90
N GLY A 66 -4.51 -6.44 -17.43
CA GLY A 66 -3.99 -7.58 -16.67
C GLY A 66 -3.98 -7.39 -15.15
N TYR A 67 -4.34 -6.21 -14.64
CA TYR A 67 -4.43 -5.98 -13.19
C TYR A 67 -5.66 -6.65 -12.59
N THR A 68 -5.54 -6.94 -11.29
CA THR A 68 -6.62 -7.35 -10.40
C THR A 68 -6.94 -6.21 -9.44
N CYS A 69 -8.06 -6.32 -8.72
CA CYS A 69 -8.40 -5.32 -7.70
C CYS A 69 -7.29 -5.14 -6.65
N ARG A 70 -6.57 -6.22 -6.31
CA ARG A 70 -5.49 -6.17 -5.32
C ARG A 70 -4.34 -5.23 -5.72
N ASP A 71 -4.11 -5.04 -7.02
CA ASP A 71 -3.08 -4.11 -7.50
C ASP A 71 -3.44 -2.65 -7.17
N LEU A 72 -4.73 -2.32 -7.14
CA LEU A 72 -5.20 -0.99 -6.72
C LEU A 72 -5.08 -0.75 -5.21
N LEU A 73 -5.07 -1.82 -4.39
CA LEU A 73 -4.99 -1.69 -2.92
C LEU A 73 -3.72 -0.95 -2.48
N ARG A 74 -2.61 -1.13 -3.21
CA ARG A 74 -1.33 -0.49 -2.93
C ARG A 74 -1.35 1.03 -3.12
N HIS A 75 -2.30 1.53 -3.90
CA HIS A 75 -2.37 2.93 -4.29
C HIS A 75 -3.54 3.66 -3.65
N ASN A 76 -4.71 3.01 -3.58
CA ASN A 76 -5.93 3.66 -3.12
C ASN A 76 -6.97 2.64 -2.66
N TRP A 77 -7.32 2.67 -1.37
CA TRP A 77 -8.33 1.80 -0.79
C TRP A 77 -9.72 1.94 -1.43
N THR A 78 -10.13 3.16 -1.78
CA THR A 78 -11.44 3.41 -2.43
C THR A 78 -11.48 2.79 -3.81
N GLN A 79 -10.40 2.90 -4.59
CA GLN A 79 -10.31 2.25 -5.91
C GLN A 79 -10.32 0.73 -5.78
N TYR A 80 -9.62 0.18 -4.77
CA TYR A 80 -9.69 -1.25 -4.44
C TYR A 80 -11.12 -1.70 -4.14
N ARG A 81 -11.82 -1.04 -3.22
CA ARG A 81 -13.20 -1.37 -2.85
C ARG A 81 -14.15 -1.26 -4.04
N ASN A 82 -14.03 -0.19 -4.83
CA ASN A 82 -14.87 0.01 -6.02
C ASN A 82 -14.60 -1.04 -7.10
N CYS A 83 -13.34 -1.47 -7.26
CA CYS A 83 -12.98 -2.58 -8.15
C CYS A 83 -13.62 -3.89 -7.70
N GLN A 84 -13.54 -4.21 -6.40
CA GLN A 84 -14.19 -5.41 -5.85
C GLN A 84 -15.70 -5.37 -6.11
N TYR A 85 -16.31 -4.19 -5.96
CA TYR A 85 -17.72 -4.01 -6.29
C TYR A 85 -18.01 -4.22 -7.79
N TYR A 86 -17.22 -3.60 -8.67
CA TYR A 86 -17.34 -3.76 -10.12
C TYR A 86 -17.21 -5.21 -10.55
N TYR A 87 -16.21 -5.92 -10.04
CA TYR A 87 -15.98 -7.33 -10.32
C TYR A 87 -17.16 -8.20 -9.84
N ARG A 88 -17.72 -7.92 -8.66
CA ARG A 88 -18.87 -8.67 -8.14
C ARG A 88 -20.14 -8.45 -8.98
N TYR A 89 -20.35 -7.25 -9.49
CA TYR A 89 -21.51 -6.89 -10.30
C TYR A 89 -21.40 -7.38 -11.76
N HIS A 90 -20.23 -7.21 -12.40
CA HIS A 90 -20.02 -7.51 -13.81
C HIS A 90 -19.37 -8.87 -14.09
N GLY A 91 -18.78 -9.51 -13.09
CA GLY A 91 -18.03 -10.77 -13.25
C GLY A 91 -16.69 -10.61 -13.99
N ARG A 92 -16.19 -9.38 -14.13
CA ARG A 92 -14.95 -9.06 -14.85
C ARG A 92 -14.28 -7.81 -14.29
N TYR A 93 -12.98 -7.66 -14.57
CA TYR A 93 -12.23 -6.46 -14.20
C TYR A 93 -12.43 -5.31 -15.21
N TYR A 94 -11.88 -4.12 -14.90
CA TYR A 94 -11.93 -2.99 -15.84
C TYR A 94 -11.12 -3.29 -17.11
N TYR A 95 -11.58 -2.75 -18.25
CA TYR A 95 -10.95 -2.90 -19.57
C TYR A 95 -10.08 -1.72 -19.96
#